data_AF-A0A542DB30-F1
#
_entry.id   AF-A0A542DB30-F1
#
_cell.length_a   1.000
_cell.length_b   1.000
_cell.length_c   1.000
_cell.angle_alpha   90.00
_cell.angle_beta   90.00
_cell.angle_gamma   90.00
#
_symmetry.space_group_name_H-M   'P 1'
#
loop_
_entity.id
_entity.type
_entity.pdbx_description
1 polymer ?
#
loop_
_entity_poly.entity_id
_entity_poly.type
_entity_poly.pdbx_seq_one_letter_code
_entity_poly.pdbx_strand_id
1 'polypeptide(L)'
;MVMMTGSLAVSGMMVWLTPQQGGRVSGPPEPDYDYDYTATAYLPPRTAEDGQVGVALRRFAPGAWRTPAEGILVPAKGNRAQQVIPGCIVVVTEGVRPVGLLTVEEVHVLAPDGTPVVPAAAAPVDTPPVAADTPTPTDPPYRHSTAASRWTSRHASDDVPSEPAGV
;
A
#
# COMPACT_ATOMS: atom_id res chain seq x y z
N MET A 1 16.07 11.00 13.30
CA MET A 1 15.32 10.02 12.49
C MET A 1 15.46 8.67 13.17
N VAL A 2 14.41 8.20 13.85
CA VAL A 2 14.45 6.94 14.62
C VAL A 2 14.19 5.79 13.63
N MET A 3 15.18 4.92 13.46
CA MET A 3 15.03 3.69 12.68
C MET A 3 14.24 2.69 13.52
N MET A 4 12.95 2.51 13.21
CA MET A 4 12.07 1.56 13.88
C MET A 4 12.32 0.16 13.31
N THR A 5 13.05 -0.69 14.03
CA THR A 5 13.44 -2.05 13.61
C THR A 5 12.36 -3.13 13.86
N GLY A 6 11.08 -2.75 13.91
CA GLY A 6 9.97 -3.65 14.23
C GLY A 6 9.10 -4.02 13.03
N SER A 7 8.32 -5.10 13.14
CA SER A 7 7.28 -5.45 12.16
C SER A 7 6.24 -4.32 12.02
N LEU A 8 5.58 -4.26 10.88
CA LEU A 8 4.47 -3.33 10.66
C LEU A 8 3.16 -4.10 10.53
N ALA A 9 2.13 -3.68 11.25
CA ALA A 9 0.76 -4.03 10.93
C ALA A 9 0.27 -3.09 9.82
N VAL A 10 -0.37 -3.66 8.81
CA VAL A 10 -0.94 -2.93 7.68
C VAL A 10 -2.41 -3.34 7.49
N SER A 11 -3.24 -2.40 7.07
CA SER A 11 -4.61 -2.67 6.64
C SER A 11 -4.83 -2.04 5.26
N GLY A 12 -5.73 -2.60 4.47
CA GLY A 12 -6.13 -2.00 3.20
C GLY A 12 -6.85 -2.97 2.27
N MET A 13 -6.76 -2.74 0.97
CA MET A 13 -7.48 -3.51 -0.04
C MET A 13 -6.59 -4.56 -0.70
N MET A 14 -6.94 -5.84 -0.55
CA MET A 14 -6.31 -6.94 -1.25
C MET A 14 -7.04 -7.24 -2.56
N VAL A 15 -6.26 -7.43 -3.62
CA VAL A 15 -6.71 -7.86 -4.95
C VAL A 15 -5.90 -9.08 -5.34
N TRP A 16 -6.55 -10.22 -5.55
CA TRP A 16 -5.90 -11.42 -6.07
C TRP A 16 -5.85 -11.38 -7.59
N LEU A 17 -4.70 -11.75 -8.16
CA LEU A 17 -4.52 -11.78 -9.61
C LEU A 17 -5.22 -13.00 -10.20
N THR A 18 -5.91 -12.80 -11.32
CA THR A 18 -6.50 -13.90 -12.08
C THR A 18 -5.40 -14.74 -12.75
N PRO A 19 -5.71 -15.98 -13.20
CA PRO A 19 -4.73 -16.80 -13.93
C PRO A 19 -4.17 -16.07 -15.16
N GLN A 20 -5.00 -15.29 -15.86
CA GLN A 20 -4.59 -14.52 -17.04
C GLN A 20 -3.65 -13.36 -16.70
N GLN A 21 -3.66 -12.90 -15.45
CA GLN A 21 -2.74 -11.90 -14.91
C GLN A 21 -1.48 -12.52 -14.28
N GLY A 22 -1.32 -13.85 -14.38
CA GLY A 22 -0.19 -14.60 -13.81
C GLY A 22 -0.42 -15.07 -12.36
N GLY A 23 -1.63 -14.91 -11.83
CA GLY A 23 -2.00 -15.36 -10.49
C GLY A 23 -2.32 -16.85 -10.39
N ARG A 24 -3.04 -17.22 -9.32
CA ARG A 24 -3.35 -18.61 -9.00
C ARG A 24 -4.42 -19.17 -9.93
N VAL A 25 -4.16 -20.34 -10.51
CA VAL A 25 -5.18 -21.11 -11.26
C VAL A 25 -6.33 -21.56 -10.35
N SER A 26 -6.05 -21.80 -9.06
CA SER A 26 -7.06 -22.16 -8.07
C SER A 26 -8.02 -21.02 -7.69
N GLY A 27 -7.74 -19.79 -8.11
CA GLY A 27 -8.40 -18.59 -7.60
C GLY A 27 -7.81 -18.08 -6.28
N PRO A 28 -8.47 -17.10 -5.64
CA PRO A 28 -8.07 -16.51 -4.36
C PRO A 28 -7.87 -17.59 -3.29
N PRO A 29 -6.99 -17.35 -2.30
CA PRO A 29 -6.89 -18.26 -1.18
C PRO A 29 -8.21 -18.31 -0.40
N GLU A 30 -8.52 -19.50 0.11
CA GLU A 30 -9.55 -19.74 1.11
C GLU A 30 -8.82 -20.06 2.41
N PRO A 31 -8.34 -19.04 3.16
CA PRO A 31 -7.76 -19.31 4.47
C PRO A 31 -8.88 -19.88 5.35
N ASP A 32 -8.58 -20.98 6.04
CA ASP A 32 -9.41 -21.41 7.15
C ASP A 32 -9.42 -20.28 8.19
N TYR A 33 -10.57 -20.00 8.82
CA TYR A 33 -10.76 -18.86 9.73
C TYR A 33 -9.71 -18.77 10.86
N ASP A 34 -9.03 -19.88 11.17
CA ASP A 34 -8.03 -19.99 12.23
C ASP A 34 -6.58 -19.73 11.78
N TYR A 35 -6.32 -19.52 10.49
CA TYR A 35 -4.95 -19.38 9.96
C TYR A 35 -4.74 -18.11 9.13
N ASP A 36 -3.64 -17.41 9.44
CA ASP A 36 -3.13 -16.32 8.61
C ASP A 36 -2.55 -16.89 7.30
N TYR A 37 -2.89 -16.28 6.16
CA TYR A 37 -2.25 -16.58 4.88
C TYR A 37 -0.82 -16.01 4.87
N THR A 38 0.17 -16.88 4.95
CA THR A 38 1.58 -16.48 4.96
C THR A 38 2.19 -16.61 3.57
N ALA A 39 2.90 -15.56 3.15
CA ALA A 39 3.51 -15.47 1.84
C ALA A 39 4.77 -14.59 1.86
N THR A 40 5.44 -14.53 0.72
CA THR A 40 6.45 -13.50 0.43
C THR A 40 5.78 -12.29 -0.20
N ALA A 41 6.42 -11.14 -0.16
CA ALA A 41 6.00 -9.95 -0.87
C ALA A 41 7.19 -9.08 -1.24
N TYR A 42 7.01 -8.11 -2.11
CA TYR A 42 8.00 -7.05 -2.35
C TYR A 42 7.33 -5.69 -2.53
N LEU A 43 8.13 -4.64 -2.39
CA LEU A 43 7.69 -3.26 -2.55
C LEU A 43 8.31 -2.63 -3.80
N PRO A 44 7.51 -2.21 -4.79
CA PRO A 44 8.00 -1.41 -5.91
C PRO A 44 8.78 -0.17 -5.43
N PRO A 45 9.87 0.23 -6.11
CA PRO A 45 10.33 -0.26 -7.42
C PRO A 45 11.16 -1.55 -7.37
N ARG A 46 11.24 -2.23 -6.21
CA ARG A 46 11.93 -3.52 -6.10
C ARG A 46 11.17 -4.65 -6.78
N THR A 47 11.84 -5.77 -6.92
CA THR A 47 11.29 -6.97 -7.56
C THR A 47 11.31 -8.17 -6.61
N ALA A 48 10.76 -9.29 -7.07
CA ALA A 48 10.72 -10.52 -6.30
C ALA A 48 12.11 -11.14 -6.07
N GLU A 49 13.13 -10.71 -6.81
CA GLU A 49 14.49 -11.25 -6.71
C GLU A 49 15.35 -10.49 -5.69
N ASP A 50 15.14 -9.18 -5.52
CA ASP A 50 16.04 -8.32 -4.72
C ASP A 50 15.38 -7.73 -3.46
N GLY A 51 14.04 -7.70 -3.41
CA GLY A 51 13.26 -6.88 -2.50
C GLY A 51 12.30 -7.63 -1.58
N GLN A 52 12.44 -8.95 -1.44
CA GLN A 52 11.45 -9.72 -0.68
C GLN A 52 11.39 -9.37 0.81
N VAL A 53 10.16 -9.38 1.32
CA VAL A 53 9.74 -9.30 2.71
C VAL A 53 8.75 -10.43 3.00
N GLY A 54 8.63 -10.85 4.25
CA GLY A 54 7.57 -11.77 4.66
C GLY A 54 6.27 -11.01 4.91
N VAL A 55 5.14 -11.61 4.55
CA VAL A 55 3.80 -11.07 4.86
C VAL A 55 2.90 -12.18 5.41
N ALA A 56 2.15 -11.85 6.46
CA ALA A 56 1.02 -12.65 6.94
C ALA A 56 -0.25 -11.84 6.73
N LEU A 57 -1.25 -12.37 6.02
CA LEU A 57 -2.52 -11.72 5.72
C LEU A 57 -3.68 -12.41 6.44
N ARG A 58 -4.64 -11.63 6.88
CA ARG A 58 -5.82 -12.10 7.62
C ARG A 58 -7.05 -11.24 7.33
N ARG A 59 -8.20 -11.71 7.82
CA ARG A 59 -9.51 -11.02 7.74
C ARG A 59 -9.94 -10.64 6.31
N PHE A 60 -9.49 -11.40 5.33
CA PHE A 60 -9.94 -11.25 3.95
C PHE A 60 -11.00 -12.30 3.63
N ALA A 61 -12.01 -11.94 2.84
CA ALA A 61 -13.12 -12.83 2.51
C ALA A 61 -12.61 -14.03 1.68
N PRO A 62 -12.82 -15.29 2.15
CA PRO A 62 -12.42 -16.49 1.41
C PRO A 62 -13.00 -16.50 -0.01
N GLY A 63 -12.17 -16.82 -1.00
CA GLY A 63 -12.60 -16.89 -2.40
C GLY A 63 -12.92 -15.54 -3.06
N ALA A 64 -12.89 -14.43 -2.32
CA ALA A 64 -13.14 -13.11 -2.90
C ALA A 64 -11.91 -12.59 -3.64
N TRP A 65 -12.08 -12.22 -4.91
CA TRP A 65 -11.01 -11.63 -5.72
C TRP A 65 -10.54 -10.27 -5.22
N ARG A 66 -11.43 -9.54 -4.54
CA ARG A 66 -11.15 -8.22 -3.98
C ARG A 66 -11.80 -8.14 -2.61
N THR A 67 -11.02 -7.86 -1.58
CA THR A 67 -11.51 -7.79 -0.20
C THR A 67 -10.61 -6.90 0.65
N PRO A 68 -11.17 -6.22 1.68
CA PRO A 68 -10.33 -5.68 2.75
C PRO A 68 -9.47 -6.81 3.33
N ALA A 69 -8.26 -6.46 3.76
CA ALA A 69 -7.34 -7.38 4.40
C ALA A 69 -6.50 -6.62 5.42
N GLU A 70 -6.05 -7.34 6.43
CA GLU A 70 -5.00 -6.88 7.32
C GLU A 70 -3.80 -7.78 7.19
N GLY A 71 -2.62 -7.27 7.54
CA GLY A 71 -1.45 -8.09 7.58
C GLY A 71 -0.32 -7.58 8.44
N ILE A 72 0.68 -8.43 8.58
CA ILE A 72 1.93 -8.12 9.26
C ILE A 72 3.06 -8.25 8.24
N LEU A 73 3.83 -7.17 8.07
CA LEU A 73 5.05 -7.15 7.28
C LEU A 73 6.24 -7.39 8.21
N VAL A 74 6.94 -8.48 7.94
CA VAL A 74 8.09 -8.92 8.73
C VAL A 74 9.34 -8.17 8.25
N PRO A 75 10.18 -7.65 9.17
CA PRO A 75 11.45 -7.03 8.81
C PRO A 75 12.31 -8.00 8.00
N ALA A 76 12.74 -7.56 6.82
CA ALA A 76 13.71 -8.28 5.99
C ALA A 76 15.01 -7.48 5.88
N LYS A 77 15.98 -8.04 5.15
CA LYS A 77 17.29 -7.40 4.92
C LYS A 77 17.13 -5.94 4.51
N GLY A 78 17.78 -5.04 5.23
CA GLY A 78 17.75 -3.60 4.96
C GLY A 78 16.48 -2.89 5.48
N ASN A 79 15.72 -3.50 6.39
CA ASN A 79 14.53 -2.92 6.99
C ASN A 79 13.54 -2.39 5.94
N ARG A 80 13.24 -3.23 4.94
CA ARG A 80 12.41 -2.84 3.79
C ARG A 80 10.94 -2.71 4.12
N ALA A 81 10.45 -3.56 5.04
CA ALA A 81 9.09 -3.45 5.54
C ALA A 81 8.84 -2.06 6.14
N GLN A 82 9.86 -1.43 6.74
CA GLN A 82 9.77 -0.13 7.38
C GLN A 82 9.60 1.05 6.41
N GLN A 83 9.67 0.81 5.09
CA GLN A 83 9.47 1.83 4.06
C GLN A 83 8.00 1.93 3.62
N VAL A 84 7.14 1.05 4.13
CA VAL A 84 5.71 1.05 3.80
C VAL A 84 5.03 2.25 4.46
N ILE A 85 4.29 3.00 3.65
CA ILE A 85 3.39 4.07 4.10
C ILE A 85 2.01 3.86 3.47
N PRO A 86 0.94 4.48 4.01
CA PRO A 86 -0.34 4.55 3.31
C PRO A 86 -0.20 4.98 1.85
N GLY A 87 -0.91 4.30 0.96
CA GLY A 87 -0.84 4.47 -0.50
C GLY A 87 0.18 3.57 -1.20
N CYS A 88 1.07 2.89 -0.46
CA CYS A 88 1.98 1.91 -1.06
C CYS A 88 1.22 0.69 -1.60
N ILE A 89 1.77 0.12 -2.68
CA ILE A 89 1.36 -1.20 -3.17
C ILE A 89 2.38 -2.22 -2.69
N VAL A 90 1.91 -3.23 -1.97
CA VAL A 90 2.69 -4.41 -1.61
C VAL A 90 2.31 -5.53 -2.58
N VAL A 91 3.27 -6.03 -3.34
CA VAL A 91 3.03 -7.13 -4.27
C VAL A 91 3.24 -8.44 -3.53
N VAL A 92 2.18 -9.20 -3.34
CA VAL A 92 2.19 -10.50 -2.66
C VAL A 92 2.61 -11.57 -3.66
N THR A 93 3.55 -12.42 -3.27
CA THR A 93 4.15 -13.45 -4.11
C THR A 93 4.14 -14.81 -3.45
N GLU A 94 3.96 -15.85 -4.26
CA GLU A 94 4.27 -17.24 -3.91
C GLU A 94 5.58 -17.61 -4.60
N GLY A 95 6.69 -17.64 -3.83
CA GLY A 95 8.03 -17.64 -4.41
C GLY A 95 8.28 -16.31 -5.15
N VAL A 96 8.69 -16.38 -6.42
CA VAL A 96 8.89 -15.18 -7.27
C VAL A 96 7.65 -14.75 -8.05
N ARG A 97 6.58 -15.56 -8.04
CA ARG A 97 5.38 -15.29 -8.83
C ARG A 97 4.45 -14.32 -8.10
N PRO A 98 4.08 -13.17 -8.68
CA PRO A 98 3.01 -12.32 -8.16
C PRO A 98 1.68 -13.05 -8.14
N VAL A 99 0.98 -13.00 -7.01
CA VAL A 99 -0.35 -13.61 -6.85
C VAL A 99 -1.41 -12.61 -6.39
N GLY A 100 -1.00 -11.45 -5.88
CA GLY A 100 -1.93 -10.41 -5.48
C GLY A 100 -1.26 -9.08 -5.18
N LEU A 101 -2.08 -8.06 -5.02
CA LEU A 101 -1.70 -6.69 -4.74
C LEU A 101 -2.45 -6.23 -3.50
N LEU A 102 -1.73 -5.79 -2.48
CA LEU A 102 -2.28 -5.12 -1.32
C LEU A 102 -2.04 -3.62 -1.47
N THR A 103 -3.12 -2.85 -1.61
CA THR A 103 -3.06 -1.39 -1.50
C THR A 103 -3.16 -1.03 -0.03
N VAL A 104 -2.09 -0.48 0.54
CA VAL A 104 -2.01 -0.16 1.96
C VAL A 104 -2.77 1.13 2.24
N GLU A 105 -3.67 1.09 3.20
CA GLU A 105 -4.49 2.23 3.65
C GLU A 105 -4.04 2.73 5.02
N GLU A 106 -3.67 1.82 5.94
CA GLU A 106 -3.14 2.19 7.25
C GLU A 106 -1.88 1.37 7.60
N VAL A 107 -1.03 1.97 8.44
CA VAL A 107 0.23 1.37 8.90
C VAL A 107 0.40 1.65 10.38
N HIS A 108 0.64 0.60 11.16
CA HIS A 108 0.93 0.67 12.59
C HIS A 108 2.24 -0.06 12.89
N VAL A 109 3.09 0.57 13.69
CA VAL A 109 4.33 -0.05 14.15
C VAL A 109 3.99 -1.08 15.21
N LEU A 110 4.57 -2.28 15.12
CA LEU A 110 4.43 -3.31 16.15
C LEU A 110 5.63 -3.29 17.09
N ALA A 111 5.33 -3.45 18.38
CA ALA A 111 6.33 -3.76 19.40
C ALA A 111 6.85 -5.19 19.18
N PRO A 112 7.99 -5.56 19.80
CA PRO A 112 8.55 -6.91 19.68
C PRO A 112 7.60 -8.05 20.10
N ASP A 113 6.61 -7.75 20.93
CA ASP A 113 5.57 -8.68 21.37
C ASP A 113 4.36 -8.76 20.41
N GLY A 114 4.40 -8.03 19.29
CA GLY A 114 3.34 -7.99 18.28
C GLY A 114 2.19 -7.03 18.60
N THR A 115 2.26 -6.28 19.69
CA THR A 115 1.24 -5.27 20.02
C THR A 115 1.44 -3.98 19.23
N PRO A 116 0.37 -3.32 18.75
CA PRO A 116 0.51 -2.04 18.08
C PRO A 116 1.05 -0.98 19.06
N VAL A 117 2.15 -0.33 18.68
CA VAL A 117 2.67 0.84 19.39
C VAL A 117 1.76 2.01 19.05
N VAL A 118 0.80 2.29 19.92
CA VAL A 118 0.05 3.54 19.87
C VAL A 118 1.02 4.65 20.27
N PRO A 119 1.31 5.65 19.40
CA PRO A 119 2.05 6.81 19.83
C PRO A 119 1.27 7.41 21.00
N ALA A 120 1.91 7.54 22.17
CA ALA A 120 1.29 8.21 23.30
C ALA A 120 0.75 9.55 22.79
N ALA A 121 -0.57 9.73 22.85
CA ALA A 121 -1.19 11.00 22.54
C ALA A 121 -0.41 12.05 23.32
N ALA A 122 0.17 13.01 22.61
CA ALA A 122 0.91 14.09 23.23
C ALA A 122 0.04 14.63 24.37
N ALA A 123 0.57 14.57 25.59
CA ALA A 123 -0.12 15.06 26.77
C ALA A 123 -0.66 16.46 26.45
N PRO A 124 -1.90 16.80 26.85
CA PRO A 124 -2.44 18.13 26.62
C PRO A 124 -1.45 19.13 27.23
N VAL A 125 -0.87 19.96 26.37
CA VAL A 125 -0.03 21.07 26.81
C VAL A 125 -0.98 22.04 27.49
N ASP A 126 -0.87 22.16 28.81
CA ASP A 126 -1.56 23.17 29.59
C ASP A 126 -1.31 24.54 28.95
N THR A 127 -2.34 25.04 28.26
CA THR A 127 -2.32 26.34 27.60
C THR A 127 -2.85 27.35 28.62
N PRO A 128 -2.08 28.35 29.07
CA PRO A 128 -2.64 29.42 29.91
C PRO A 128 -3.67 30.23 29.11
N PRO A 129 -4.70 30.79 29.76
CA PRO A 129 -5.78 31.48 29.05
C PRO A 129 -5.25 32.79 28.43
N VAL A 130 -5.12 32.80 27.11
CA VAL A 130 -4.91 34.04 26.35
C VAL A 130 -6.29 34.58 25.97
N ALA A 131 -6.50 35.83 26.36
CA ALA A 131 -7.73 36.59 26.20
C ALA A 131 -8.29 36.55 24.77
N ALA A 132 -9.62 36.58 24.71
CA ALA A 132 -10.38 36.69 23.49
C ALA A 132 -10.03 37.96 22.72
N ASP A 133 -9.48 37.80 21.52
CA ASP A 133 -9.69 38.72 20.42
C ASP A 133 -10.09 37.87 19.22
N THR A 134 -11.28 38.14 18.69
CA THR A 134 -11.80 37.49 17.49
C THR A 134 -11.34 38.29 16.28
N PRO A 135 -10.64 37.65 15.33
CA PRO A 135 -10.74 38.06 13.93
C PRO A 135 -11.36 36.95 13.08
N THR A 136 -12.39 37.34 12.36
CA THR A 136 -13.16 36.63 11.34
C THR A 136 -12.25 35.92 10.32
N PRO A 137 -12.47 34.64 9.97
CA PRO A 137 -11.76 34.02 8.86
C PRO A 137 -12.35 34.50 7.54
N THR A 138 -11.57 35.30 6.81
CA THR A 138 -11.81 35.56 5.38
C THR A 138 -11.15 34.43 4.61
N ASP A 139 -11.96 33.49 4.13
CA ASP A 139 -11.53 32.33 3.37
C ASP A 139 -11.02 32.75 1.97
N PRO A 140 -9.76 32.50 1.59
CA PRO A 140 -9.33 32.61 0.20
C PRO A 140 -9.82 31.38 -0.59
N PRO A 141 -10.36 31.54 -1.82
CA PRO A 141 -10.99 30.44 -2.54
C PRO A 141 -10.00 29.30 -2.84
N TYR A 142 -10.49 28.10 -2.58
CA TYR A 142 -9.90 26.79 -2.89
C TYR A 142 -9.15 26.78 -4.23
N ARG A 143 -7.82 26.64 -4.18
CA ARG A 143 -7.00 26.38 -5.39
C ARG A 143 -7.02 24.89 -5.70
N HIS A 144 -7.73 24.50 -6.76
CA HIS A 144 -7.58 23.17 -7.33
C HIS A 144 -6.12 22.95 -7.77
N SER A 145 -5.46 21.94 -7.22
CA SER A 145 -4.14 21.47 -7.66
C SER A 145 -4.21 20.94 -9.10
N THR A 146 -3.50 21.58 -10.03
CA THR A 146 -3.40 21.19 -11.44
C THR A 146 -2.42 20.02 -11.66
N ALA A 147 -2.31 19.08 -10.71
CA ALA A 147 -1.40 17.94 -10.80
C ALA A 147 -1.82 16.90 -11.86
N ALA A 148 -3.05 16.99 -12.40
CA ALA A 148 -3.56 16.07 -13.41
C ALA A 148 -3.07 16.33 -14.86
N SER A 149 -2.29 17.39 -15.13
CA SER A 149 -1.94 17.77 -16.51
C SER A 149 -0.60 17.24 -17.04
N ARG A 150 0.05 16.28 -16.38
CA ARG A 150 1.38 15.78 -16.82
C ARG A 150 1.43 14.34 -17.33
N TRP A 151 0.29 13.68 -17.53
CA TRP A 151 0.26 12.34 -18.11
C TRP A 151 -0.39 12.30 -19.50
N THR A 152 0.28 12.89 -20.49
CA THR A 152 0.10 12.52 -21.91
C THR A 152 1.48 12.26 -22.50
N SER A 153 2.05 11.11 -22.18
CA SER A 153 3.18 10.60 -22.95
C SER A 153 2.64 10.13 -24.30
N ARG A 154 3.04 10.81 -25.39
CA ARG A 154 2.83 10.37 -26.77
C ARG A 154 3.17 8.88 -26.89
N HIS A 155 2.26 8.08 -27.43
CA HIS A 155 2.59 6.74 -27.87
C HIS A 155 3.41 6.83 -29.16
N ALA A 156 4.44 6.00 -29.29
CA ALA A 156 5.24 5.84 -30.51
C ALA A 156 4.46 5.21 -31.69
N SER A 157 3.13 5.20 -31.62
CA SER A 157 2.19 4.65 -32.61
C SER A 157 1.50 5.74 -33.44
N ASP A 158 1.66 7.02 -33.08
CA ASP A 158 1.01 8.16 -33.75
C ASP A 158 1.82 8.73 -34.94
N ASP A 159 2.99 8.17 -35.25
CA ASP A 159 3.92 8.69 -36.27
C ASP A 159 3.99 7.79 -37.54
N VAL A 160 2.86 7.21 -37.94
CA VAL A 160 2.76 6.54 -39.25
C VAL A 160 2.20 7.53 -40.28
N PRO A 161 2.99 7.97 -41.27
CA PRO A 161 2.48 8.80 -42.34
C PRO A 161 1.45 8.02 -43.19
N SER A 162 0.31 8.64 -43.44
CA SER A 162 -0.76 8.12 -44.29
C SER A 162 -0.26 8.03 -45.73
N GLU A 163 -0.20 6.82 -46.30
CA GLU A 163 0.01 6.65 -47.75
C GLU A 163 -1.15 7.29 -48.52
N PRO A 164 -0.88 8.05 -49.61
CA PRO A 164 -1.94 8.53 -50.47
C PRO A 164 -2.54 7.37 -51.29
N ALA A 165 -3.87 7.27 -51.26
CA ALA A 165 -4.63 6.35 -52.09
C ALA A 165 -4.31 6.58 -53.57
N GLY A 166 -3.68 5.57 -54.19
CA GLY A 166 -3.44 5.50 -55.62
C GLY A 166 -4.71 5.12 -56.39
N VAL A 167 -4.87 5.81 -57.52
CA VAL A 167 -5.90 5.72 -58.57
C VAL A 167 -5.95 4.32 -59.22
#